data_AF-A0A3C0HDK6-F1
#
_entry.id   AF-A0A3C0HDK6-F1
#
_cell.length_a   1.000
_cell.length_b   1.000
_cell.length_c   1.000
_cell.angle_alpha   90.00
_cell.angle_beta   90.00
_cell.angle_gamma   90.00
#
_symmetry.space_group_name_H-M   'P 1'
#
loop_
_entity.id
_entity.type
_entity.pdbx_description
1 polymer ?
#
loop_
_entity_poly.entity_id
_entity_poly.type
_entity_poly.pdbx_seq_one_letter_code
_entity_poly.pdbx_strand_id
1 'polypeptide(L)'
;MKNKILIMASIVLATVFSCTDDFNEINEQPDALTSSDVSAKYFVTTLQQKLYRSTTVPLWYGDLLHPDQFCGQWAMGHSSYAWNGDFGWDYFSVLTDLGSWDWYSGYNTNLTAYLNLVGEGGSLENEQYYALGLVMKGLYYHAFTDTFGNIPYSQASDITIELPQFDAQIDIYKGIISDLDQA
;
A
#
# COMPACT_ATOMS: atom_id res chain seq x y z
N MET A 1 -63.47 -3.88 29.05
CA MET A 1 -62.52 -4.83 28.42
C MET A 1 -62.47 -4.69 26.90
N LYS A 2 -63.61 -4.57 26.20
CA LYS A 2 -63.70 -4.35 24.74
C LYS A 2 -62.81 -3.21 24.21
N ASN A 3 -62.80 -2.04 24.86
CA ASN A 3 -61.98 -0.89 24.42
C ASN A 3 -60.47 -1.11 24.60
N LYS A 4 -60.05 -1.90 25.61
CA LYS A 4 -58.63 -2.23 25.81
C LYS A 4 -58.14 -3.22 24.75
N ILE A 5 -59.00 -4.17 24.34
CA ILE A 5 -58.71 -5.12 23.25
C ILE A 5 -58.62 -4.39 21.92
N LEU A 6 -59.50 -3.41 21.66
CA LEU A 6 -59.45 -2.57 20.45
C LEU A 6 -58.16 -1.73 20.36
N ILE A 7 -57.73 -1.12 21.47
CA ILE A 7 -56.46 -0.37 21.53
C ILE A 7 -55.26 -1.30 21.32
N MET A 8 -55.27 -2.48 21.94
CA MET A 8 -54.18 -3.44 21.80
C MET A 8 -54.13 -4.05 20.39
N ALA A 9 -55.29 -4.29 19.76
CA ALA A 9 -55.37 -4.75 18.38
C ALA A 9 -54.93 -3.68 17.37
N SER A 10 -55.21 -2.39 17.63
CA SER A 10 -54.78 -1.30 16.74
C SER A 10 -53.28 -0.98 16.86
N ILE A 11 -52.68 -1.15 18.04
CA ILE A 11 -51.21 -1.09 18.20
C ILE A 11 -50.52 -2.24 17.46
N VAL A 12 -51.06 -3.47 17.55
CA VAL A 12 -50.53 -4.62 16.82
C VAL A 12 -50.68 -4.44 15.30
N LEU A 13 -51.80 -3.90 14.83
CA LEU A 13 -52.00 -3.59 13.41
C LEU A 13 -51.01 -2.53 12.91
N ALA A 14 -50.72 -1.51 13.73
CA ALA A 14 -49.77 -0.45 13.38
C ALA A 14 -48.31 -0.95 13.30
N THR A 15 -47.95 -2.02 14.00
CA THR A 15 -46.57 -2.57 13.97
C THR A 15 -46.36 -3.64 12.89
N VAL A 16 -47.41 -4.28 12.36
CA VAL A 16 -47.27 -5.26 11.26
C VAL A 16 -47.24 -4.64 9.86
N PHE A 17 -47.70 -3.40 9.70
CA PHE A 17 -47.55 -2.62 8.45
C PHE A 17 -46.27 -1.76 8.45
N SER A 18 -45.19 -2.27 9.05
CA SER A 18 -43.90 -1.58 9.05
C SER A 18 -43.35 -1.50 7.62
N CYS A 19 -43.36 -0.28 7.07
CA CYS A 19 -42.83 0.12 5.77
C CYS A 19 -41.31 -0.12 5.70
N THR A 20 -40.89 -1.35 5.38
CA THR A 20 -39.48 -1.71 5.19
C THR A 20 -39.17 -2.17 3.77
N ASP A 21 -40.14 -2.10 2.86
CA ASP A 21 -39.98 -2.51 1.46
C ASP A 21 -38.84 -1.74 0.77
N ASP A 22 -38.62 -0.48 1.18
CA ASP A 22 -37.67 0.45 0.57
C ASP A 22 -36.37 0.61 1.42
N PHE A 23 -36.17 -0.20 2.46
CA PHE A 23 -35.05 -0.02 3.41
C PHE A 23 -33.67 -0.11 2.74
N ASN A 24 -33.53 -1.02 1.77
CA ASN A 24 -32.28 -1.14 1.00
C ASN A 24 -32.06 0.07 0.11
N GLU A 25 -33.11 0.60 -0.52
CA GLU A 25 -33.07 1.72 -1.46
C GLU A 25 -32.77 3.06 -0.74
N ILE A 26 -33.32 3.26 0.47
CA ILE A 26 -33.03 4.42 1.34
C ILE A 26 -31.60 4.37 1.90
N ASN A 27 -31.02 3.17 2.02
CA ASN A 27 -29.69 2.95 2.58
C ASN A 27 -28.61 2.77 1.50
N GLU A 28 -28.94 3.03 0.23
CA GLU A 28 -27.94 3.21 -0.82
C GLU A 28 -27.27 4.58 -0.62
N GLN A 29 -25.93 4.59 -0.65
CA GLN A 29 -25.16 5.84 -0.66
C GLN A 29 -25.13 6.38 -2.09
N PRO A 30 -25.89 7.45 -2.41
CA PRO A 30 -25.98 7.96 -3.78
C PRO A 30 -24.68 8.61 -4.27
N ASP A 31 -23.73 8.86 -3.37
CA ASP A 31 -22.38 9.37 -3.63
C ASP A 31 -21.30 8.28 -3.61
N ALA A 32 -21.65 7.02 -3.34
CA ALA A 32 -20.71 5.92 -3.39
C ALA A 32 -20.33 5.62 -4.85
N LEU A 33 -19.03 5.65 -5.13
CA LEU A 33 -18.51 5.25 -6.43
C LEU A 33 -18.60 3.72 -6.57
N THR A 34 -19.16 3.27 -7.68
CA THR A 34 -19.14 1.86 -8.08
C THR A 34 -17.87 1.53 -8.87
N SER A 35 -17.59 0.26 -9.12
CA SER A 35 -16.48 -0.14 -10.00
C SER A 35 -16.63 0.39 -11.43
N SER A 36 -17.87 0.65 -11.89
CA SER A 36 -18.12 1.31 -13.18
C SER A 36 -17.79 2.81 -13.19
N ASP A 37 -17.78 3.46 -12.03
CA ASP A 37 -17.47 4.90 -11.91
C ASP A 37 -15.96 5.15 -11.73
N VAL A 38 -15.21 4.11 -11.37
CA VAL A 38 -13.79 4.19 -11.03
C VAL A 38 -12.95 3.56 -12.15
N SER A 39 -11.86 4.23 -12.53
CA SER A 39 -10.89 3.71 -13.49
C SER A 39 -9.55 3.49 -12.82
N ALA A 40 -8.87 2.39 -13.19
CA ALA A 40 -7.50 2.07 -12.78
C ALA A 40 -6.51 3.24 -12.96
N LYS A 41 -6.76 4.13 -13.94
CA LYS A 41 -5.95 5.33 -14.20
C LYS A 41 -5.78 6.23 -12.98
N TYR A 42 -6.77 6.27 -12.09
CA TYR A 42 -6.72 7.13 -10.90
C TYR A 42 -5.79 6.57 -9.81
N PHE A 43 -5.47 5.27 -9.85
CA PHE A 43 -4.58 4.64 -8.90
C PHE A 43 -3.11 4.63 -9.34
N VAL A 44 -2.83 4.81 -10.65
CA VAL A 44 -1.46 4.87 -11.20
C VAL A 44 -0.62 5.94 -10.50
N THR A 45 -1.16 7.15 -10.38
CA THR A 45 -0.46 8.26 -9.74
C THR A 45 -0.14 7.96 -8.28
N THR A 46 -1.08 7.34 -7.56
CA THR A 46 -0.86 6.92 -6.17
C THR A 46 0.24 5.87 -6.09
N LEU A 47 0.22 4.87 -6.96
CA LEU A 47 1.23 3.82 -7.02
C LEU A 47 2.64 4.41 -7.25
N GLN A 48 2.77 5.38 -8.15
CA GLN A 48 4.05 6.04 -8.44
C GLN A 48 4.50 6.97 -7.30
N GLN A 49 3.62 7.85 -6.81
CA GLN A 49 3.98 8.80 -5.76
C GLN A 49 4.31 8.11 -4.44
N LYS A 50 3.63 7.01 -4.11
CA LYS A 50 3.93 6.25 -2.88
C LYS A 50 5.30 5.58 -2.90
N LEU A 51 5.92 5.40 -4.07
CA LEU A 51 7.30 4.93 -4.16
C LEU A 51 8.29 6.11 -4.21
N TYR A 52 8.06 7.05 -5.13
CA TYR A 52 9.04 8.08 -5.50
C TYR A 52 8.91 9.42 -4.79
N ARG A 53 7.81 9.64 -4.05
CA ARG A 53 7.57 10.89 -3.33
C ARG A 53 7.54 10.62 -1.84
N SER A 54 8.71 10.26 -1.31
CA SER A 54 8.96 10.01 0.10
C SER A 54 8.55 11.21 0.96
N THR A 55 8.07 10.92 2.17
CA THR A 55 7.82 11.96 3.18
C THR A 55 9.14 12.47 3.76
N THR A 56 9.10 13.53 4.57
CA THR A 56 10.30 14.19 5.10
C THR A 56 11.31 13.21 5.73
N VAL A 57 10.84 12.23 6.51
CA VAL A 57 11.75 11.30 7.19
C VAL A 57 12.50 10.42 6.20
N PRO A 58 11.83 9.60 5.35
CA PRO A 58 12.53 8.79 4.37
C PRO A 58 13.37 9.60 3.37
N LEU A 59 12.87 10.75 2.91
CA LEU A 59 13.63 11.60 2.00
C LEU A 59 14.96 12.07 2.61
N TRP A 60 14.93 12.63 3.82
CA TRP A 60 16.15 13.16 4.42
C TRP A 60 17.02 12.03 4.98
N TYR A 61 16.46 11.11 5.75
CA TYR A 61 17.24 10.12 6.51
C TYR A 61 17.57 8.86 5.70
N GLY A 62 16.73 8.46 4.75
CA GLY A 62 16.94 7.27 3.92
C GLY A 62 17.52 7.55 2.54
N ASP A 63 17.10 8.64 1.88
CA ASP A 63 17.49 8.92 0.49
C ASP A 63 18.66 9.90 0.35
N LEU A 64 18.92 10.75 1.36
CA LEU A 64 19.94 11.80 1.30
C LEU A 64 21.06 11.57 2.32
N LEU A 65 20.81 11.84 3.60
CA LEU A 65 21.86 11.96 4.63
C LEU A 65 22.66 10.66 4.83
N HIS A 66 22.05 9.51 4.57
CA HIS A 66 22.67 8.19 4.69
C HIS A 66 23.40 7.75 3.41
N PRO A 67 22.72 7.57 2.25
CA PRO A 67 23.36 7.10 1.02
C PRO A 67 24.34 8.11 0.40
N ASP A 68 24.14 9.42 0.59
CA ASP A 68 25.07 10.43 0.05
C ASP A 68 26.47 10.31 0.65
N GLN A 69 26.59 9.77 1.87
CA GLN A 69 27.89 9.52 2.50
C GLN A 69 28.60 8.31 1.90
N PHE A 70 27.86 7.25 1.53
CA PHE A 70 28.42 6.08 0.87
C PHE A 70 28.90 6.38 -0.55
N CYS A 71 28.19 7.25 -1.28
CA CYS A 71 28.56 7.64 -2.65
C CYS A 71 29.42 8.91 -2.73
N GLY A 72 29.73 9.55 -1.59
CA GLY A 72 30.59 10.73 -1.51
C GLY A 72 29.94 12.02 -2.05
N GLN A 73 28.62 12.06 -2.21
CA GLN A 73 27.90 13.29 -2.61
C GLN A 73 27.82 14.31 -1.47
N TRP A 74 27.75 13.85 -0.22
CA TRP A 74 27.70 14.73 0.95
C TRP A 74 28.40 14.09 2.15
N ALA A 75 29.33 14.82 2.79
CA ALA A 75 30.08 14.32 3.94
C ALA A 75 29.52 14.73 5.32
N MET A 76 28.60 15.71 5.38
CA MET A 76 27.95 16.20 6.61
C MET A 76 28.87 16.56 7.81
N GLY A 77 30.17 16.72 7.62
CA GLY A 77 31.15 17.00 8.68
C GLY A 77 31.48 18.48 8.93
N HIS A 78 30.70 19.42 8.39
CA HIS A 78 30.93 20.85 8.63
C HIS A 78 30.60 21.21 10.08
N SER A 79 31.44 22.03 10.74
CA SER A 79 31.32 22.37 12.16
C SER A 79 30.04 23.11 12.58
N SER A 80 29.22 23.51 11.61
CA SER A 80 27.89 24.13 11.85
C SER A 80 26.74 23.12 11.86
N TYR A 81 26.99 21.86 11.51
CA TYR A 81 25.98 20.80 11.60
C TYR A 81 25.93 20.22 13.02
N ALA A 82 24.77 19.68 13.37
CA ALA A 82 24.54 19.05 14.67
C ALA A 82 25.12 17.62 14.77
N TRP A 83 25.74 17.12 13.69
CA TRP A 83 26.24 15.76 13.53
C TRP A 83 27.68 15.75 13.04
N ASN A 84 28.40 14.66 13.26
CA ASN A 84 29.83 14.59 12.96
C ASN A 84 30.14 14.13 11.52
N GLY A 85 29.13 13.89 10.68
CA GLY A 85 29.33 13.32 9.35
C GLY A 85 29.65 11.83 9.39
N ASP A 86 29.08 11.11 10.35
CA ASP A 86 29.32 9.71 10.67
C ASP A 86 28.14 8.79 10.30
N PHE A 87 27.06 9.31 9.71
CA PHE A 87 25.87 8.54 9.35
C PHE A 87 26.10 7.43 8.32
N GLY A 88 27.18 7.48 7.55
CA GLY A 88 27.60 6.37 6.67
C GLY A 88 28.46 5.31 7.37
N TRP A 89 28.91 5.53 8.61
CA TRP A 89 29.86 4.65 9.30
C TRP A 89 29.32 4.08 10.61
N ASP A 90 28.47 4.86 11.29
CA ASP A 90 27.87 4.48 12.56
C ASP A 90 26.39 4.14 12.37
N TYR A 91 25.98 3.05 13.03
CA TYR A 91 24.58 2.63 13.00
C TYR A 91 23.69 3.65 13.71
N PHE A 92 22.68 4.12 13.00
CA PHE A 92 21.61 4.93 13.57
C PHE A 92 20.25 4.49 13.03
N SER A 93 19.42 3.93 13.91
CA SER A 93 18.14 3.31 13.55
C SER A 93 17.16 4.26 12.85
N VAL A 94 17.25 5.57 13.08
CA VAL A 94 16.38 6.53 12.38
C VAL A 94 16.68 6.56 10.87
N LEU A 95 17.92 6.30 10.46
CA LEU A 95 18.31 6.24 9.04
C LEU A 95 17.89 4.92 8.40
N THR A 96 18.16 3.80 9.09
CA THR A 96 17.90 2.44 8.56
C THR A 96 16.44 2.04 8.66
N ASP A 97 15.79 2.30 9.80
CA ASP A 97 14.46 1.77 10.09
C ASP A 97 13.40 2.76 9.57
N LEU A 98 13.30 3.93 10.20
CA LEU A 98 12.31 4.96 9.83
C LEU A 98 12.59 5.60 8.47
N GLY A 99 13.87 5.76 8.15
CA GLY A 99 14.33 6.40 6.92
C GLY A 99 14.21 5.49 5.70
N SER A 100 14.38 4.17 5.87
CA SER A 100 14.48 3.26 4.73
C SER A 100 13.53 2.07 4.85
N TRP A 101 13.68 1.23 5.89
CA TRP A 101 12.93 -0.02 6.02
C TRP A 101 11.42 0.20 6.02
N ASP A 102 10.91 1.05 6.92
CA ASP A 102 9.47 1.27 7.09
C ASP A 102 8.81 1.82 5.83
N TRP A 103 9.55 2.67 5.10
CA TRP A 103 9.08 3.24 3.84
C TRP A 103 8.91 2.17 2.77
N TYR A 104 9.94 1.35 2.56
CA TYR A 104 9.88 0.27 1.58
C TYR A 104 8.90 -0.83 2.00
N SER A 105 8.94 -1.32 3.25
CA SER A 105 8.01 -2.36 3.69
C SER A 105 6.55 -1.90 3.62
N GLY A 106 6.28 -0.63 3.92
CA GLY A 106 4.94 -0.05 3.85
C GLY A 106 4.40 0.10 2.42
N TYR A 107 5.25 0.11 1.40
CA TYR A 107 4.82 0.22 0.01
C TYR A 107 4.09 -1.04 -0.49
N ASN A 108 4.45 -2.22 0.01
CA ASN A 108 3.92 -3.51 -0.48
C ASN A 108 2.39 -3.59 -0.42
N THR A 109 1.76 -2.98 0.59
CA THR A 109 0.29 -2.92 0.71
C THR A 109 -0.35 -2.17 -0.47
N ASN A 110 0.23 -1.02 -0.88
CA ASN A 110 -0.30 -0.24 -2.01
C ASN A 110 -0.12 -1.00 -3.33
N LEU A 111 1.04 -1.64 -3.50
CA LEU A 111 1.33 -2.46 -4.68
C LEU A 111 0.38 -3.66 -4.79
N THR A 112 0.21 -4.41 -3.70
CA THR A 112 -0.66 -5.58 -3.62
C THR A 112 -2.11 -5.20 -3.91
N ALA A 113 -2.60 -4.12 -3.30
CA ALA A 113 -3.95 -3.62 -3.56
C ALA A 113 -4.14 -3.23 -5.04
N TYR A 114 -3.16 -2.54 -5.63
CA TYR A 114 -3.21 -2.16 -7.04
C TYR A 114 -3.26 -3.39 -7.97
N LEU A 115 -2.35 -4.35 -7.79
CA LEU A 115 -2.28 -5.57 -8.61
C LEU A 115 -3.56 -6.40 -8.49
N ASN A 116 -4.16 -6.50 -7.30
CA ASN A 116 -5.43 -7.21 -7.09
C ASN A 116 -6.62 -6.51 -7.77
N LEU A 117 -6.58 -5.19 -7.94
CA LEU A 117 -7.64 -4.45 -8.63
C LEU A 117 -7.57 -4.64 -10.14
N VAL A 118 -6.37 -4.65 -10.71
CA VAL A 118 -6.16 -4.60 -12.18
C VAL A 118 -5.77 -5.93 -12.81
N GLY A 119 -5.40 -6.93 -12.00
CA GLY A 119 -5.12 -8.29 -12.46
C GLY A 119 -6.38 -9.08 -12.79
N GLU A 120 -6.18 -10.31 -13.29
CA GLU A 120 -7.26 -11.24 -13.65
C GLU A 120 -8.25 -11.44 -12.49
N GLY A 121 -9.55 -11.26 -12.78
CA GLY A 121 -10.62 -11.36 -11.78
C GLY A 121 -10.76 -10.14 -10.86
N GLY A 122 -9.92 -9.11 -11.04
CA GLY A 122 -10.00 -7.83 -10.34
C GLY A 122 -11.18 -6.98 -10.79
N SER A 123 -11.66 -6.09 -9.91
CA SER A 123 -12.80 -5.21 -10.20
C SER A 123 -12.51 -4.16 -11.28
N LEU A 124 -11.23 -3.91 -11.58
CA LEU A 124 -10.72 -2.98 -12.57
C LEU A 124 -9.74 -3.68 -13.53
N GLU A 125 -9.98 -4.97 -13.80
CA GLU A 125 -9.13 -5.81 -14.65
C GLU A 125 -8.76 -5.10 -15.96
N ASN A 126 -7.45 -4.97 -16.20
CA ASN A 126 -6.92 -4.36 -17.39
C ASN A 126 -5.45 -4.74 -17.57
N GLU A 127 -5.15 -5.43 -18.68
CA GLU A 127 -3.80 -5.94 -18.96
C GLU A 127 -2.73 -4.84 -18.99
N GLN A 128 -3.02 -3.65 -19.52
CA GLN A 128 -2.03 -2.56 -19.60
C GLN A 128 -1.72 -1.97 -18.22
N TYR A 129 -2.73 -1.85 -17.36
CA TYR A 129 -2.52 -1.41 -15.98
C TYR A 129 -1.88 -2.50 -15.12
N TYR A 130 -2.17 -3.77 -15.39
CA TYR A 130 -1.48 -4.88 -14.75
C TYR A 130 0.02 -4.90 -15.11
N ALA A 131 0.35 -4.78 -16.39
CA ALA A 131 1.73 -4.63 -16.86
C ALA A 131 2.45 -3.45 -16.20
N LEU A 132 1.79 -2.29 -16.08
CA LEU A 132 2.33 -1.13 -15.34
C LEU A 132 2.58 -1.48 -13.86
N GLY A 133 1.67 -2.21 -13.23
CA GLY A 133 1.82 -2.70 -11.87
C GLY A 133 3.03 -3.61 -11.70
N LEU A 134 3.28 -4.51 -12.66
CA LEU A 134 4.47 -5.39 -12.67
C LEU A 134 5.77 -4.59 -12.84
N VAL A 135 5.78 -3.56 -13.69
CA VAL A 135 6.93 -2.65 -13.80
C VAL A 135 7.20 -1.94 -12.47
N MET A 136 6.15 -1.43 -11.81
CA MET A 136 6.27 -0.79 -10.49
C MET A 136 6.70 -1.77 -9.40
N LYS A 137 6.25 -3.04 -9.46
CA LYS A 137 6.71 -4.13 -8.58
C LYS A 137 8.22 -4.36 -8.73
N GLY A 138 8.72 -4.39 -9.96
CA GLY A 138 10.15 -4.50 -10.24
C GLY A 138 10.94 -3.32 -9.66
N LEU A 139 10.47 -2.10 -9.91
CA LEU A 139 11.06 -0.85 -9.40
C LEU A 139 11.13 -0.82 -7.87
N TYR A 140 10.06 -1.27 -7.22
CA TYR A 140 10.00 -1.37 -5.77
C TYR A 140 10.97 -2.41 -5.21
N TYR A 141 10.90 -3.65 -5.70
CA TYR A 141 11.67 -4.74 -5.10
C TYR A 141 13.16 -4.63 -5.39
N HIS A 142 13.59 -4.06 -6.52
CA HIS A 142 15.02 -3.81 -6.72
C HIS A 142 15.54 -2.78 -5.69
N ALA A 143 14.81 -1.68 -5.48
CA ALA A 143 15.24 -0.64 -4.54
C ALA A 143 15.30 -1.18 -3.10
N PHE A 144 14.31 -2.00 -2.73
CA PHE A 144 14.24 -2.59 -1.40
C PHE A 144 15.36 -3.63 -1.18
N THR A 145 15.57 -4.55 -2.14
CA THR A 145 16.62 -5.57 -2.01
C THR A 145 18.02 -5.01 -2.16
N ASP A 146 18.25 -3.95 -2.95
CA ASP A 146 19.56 -3.30 -3.04
C ASP A 146 19.95 -2.62 -1.73
N THR A 147 18.95 -2.18 -0.96
CA THR A 147 19.17 -1.53 0.35
C THR A 147 19.44 -2.55 1.46
N PHE A 148 18.71 -3.67 1.50
CA PHE A 148 18.73 -4.60 2.64
C PHE A 148 19.21 -6.02 2.34
N GLY A 149 19.44 -6.37 1.08
CA GLY A 149 19.72 -7.74 0.67
C GLY A 149 18.46 -8.59 0.71
N ASN A 150 18.46 -9.62 1.56
CA ASN A 150 17.31 -10.51 1.69
C ASN A 150 16.13 -9.76 2.32
N ILE A 151 14.94 -9.89 1.74
CA ILE A 151 13.71 -9.24 2.18
C ILE A 151 12.50 -10.16 1.92
N PRO A 152 11.34 -9.91 2.55
CA PRO A 152 10.10 -10.57 2.14
C PRO A 152 9.74 -10.26 0.69
N TYR A 153 9.61 -11.30 -0.14
CA TYR A 153 9.25 -11.17 -1.56
C TYR A 153 8.14 -12.15 -1.96
N SER A 154 8.41 -13.45 -2.04
CA SER A 154 7.49 -14.44 -2.59
C SER A 154 6.23 -14.65 -1.74
N GLN A 155 6.32 -14.34 -0.44
CA GLN A 155 5.23 -14.46 0.53
C GLN A 155 4.69 -13.09 0.98
N ALA A 156 5.29 -11.98 0.54
CA ALA A 156 5.03 -10.66 1.12
C ALA A 156 3.59 -10.16 0.90
N SER A 157 2.95 -10.59 -0.18
CA SER A 157 1.57 -10.20 -0.55
C SER A 157 0.50 -11.22 -0.12
N ASP A 158 0.88 -12.31 0.54
CA ASP A 158 -0.06 -13.31 1.04
C ASP A 158 -0.54 -12.94 2.45
N ILE A 159 -1.79 -12.50 2.55
CA ILE A 159 -2.40 -12.08 3.83
C ILE A 159 -2.59 -13.23 4.84
N THR A 160 -2.47 -14.49 4.40
CA THR A 160 -2.56 -15.66 5.28
C THR A 160 -1.25 -15.96 6.00
N ILE A 161 -0.15 -15.34 5.55
CA ILE A 161 1.19 -15.51 6.10
C ILE A 161 1.51 -14.30 6.98
N GLU A 162 1.46 -14.49 8.30
CA GLU A 162 1.74 -13.41 9.27
C GLU A 162 3.22 -12.99 9.28
N LEU A 163 4.12 -13.94 9.07
CA LEU A 163 5.57 -13.73 9.10
C LEU A 163 6.20 -14.25 7.80
N PRO A 164 6.15 -13.48 6.71
CA PRO A 164 6.73 -13.90 5.44
C PRO A 164 8.24 -14.06 5.59
N GLN A 165 8.78 -15.13 5.00
CA GLN A 165 10.21 -15.40 5.00
C GLN A 165 10.97 -14.33 4.21
N PHE A 166 12.27 -14.22 4.50
CA PHE A 166 13.18 -13.36 3.75
C PHE A 166 13.79 -14.19 2.64
N ASP A 167 13.47 -13.85 1.39
CA ASP A 167 14.01 -14.55 0.23
C ASP A 167 15.43 -14.07 -0.07
N ALA A 168 16.23 -14.95 -0.68
CA ALA A 168 17.56 -14.59 -1.12
C ALA A 168 17.50 -13.53 -2.22
N GLN A 169 18.36 -12.50 -2.15
CA GLN A 169 18.42 -11.42 -3.14
C GLN A 169 18.47 -11.94 -4.60
N ILE A 170 19.17 -13.04 -4.86
CA ILE A 170 19.23 -13.65 -6.19
C ILE A 170 17.87 -14.14 -6.70
N ASP A 171 17.02 -14.67 -5.83
CA ASP A 171 15.70 -15.18 -6.21
C ASP A 171 14.70 -14.04 -6.37
N ILE A 172 14.86 -12.97 -5.59
CA ILE A 172 14.14 -11.69 -5.78
C ILE A 172 14.41 -11.13 -7.18
N TYR A 173 15.69 -11.03 -7.57
CA TYR A 173 16.05 -10.51 -8.90
C TYR A 173 15.54 -11.37 -10.06
N LYS A 174 15.55 -12.70 -9.92
CA LYS A 174 14.92 -13.59 -10.91
C LYS A 174 13.42 -13.33 -11.01
N GLY A 175 12.75 -13.13 -9.87
CA GLY A 175 11.35 -12.79 -9.82
C GLY A 175 11.05 -11.44 -10.49
N ILE A 176 11.85 -10.41 -10.21
CA ILE A 176 11.75 -9.09 -10.86
C ILE A 176 11.86 -9.22 -12.39
N ILE A 177 12.85 -9.96 -12.89
CA ILE A 177 13.03 -10.15 -14.33
C ILE A 177 11.82 -10.90 -14.93
N SER A 178 11.33 -11.94 -14.24
CA SER A 178 10.15 -12.67 -14.69
C SER A 178 8.89 -11.81 -14.72
N ASP A 179 8.69 -10.95 -13.72
CA ASP A 179 7.56 -10.01 -13.68
C ASP A 179 7.68 -8.98 -14.83
N LEU A 180 8.89 -8.53 -15.15
CA LEU A 180 9.15 -7.60 -16.26
C LEU A 180 9.01 -8.25 -17.64
N ASP A 181 9.36 -9.53 -17.80
CA ASP A 181 9.16 -10.27 -19.06
C ASP A 181 7.67 -10.56 -19.32
N GLN A 182 6.86 -10.63 -18.26
CA GLN A 182 5.41 -10.80 -18.35
C GLN A 182 4.69 -9.48 -18.68
N ALA A 183 5.24 -8.34 -18.26
CA ALA A 183 4.66 -7.00 -18.45
C ALA A 183 4.68 -6.54 -19.91
#